data_AF-A0A832MYR5-F1
#
_entry.id   AF-A0A832MYR5-F1
#
_cell.length_a   1.000
_cell.length_b   1.000
_cell.length_c   1.000
_cell.angle_alpha   90.00
_cell.angle_beta   90.00
_cell.angle_gamma   90.00
#
_symmetry.space_group_name_H-M   'P 1'
#
loop_
_entity.id
_entity.type
_entity.pdbx_description
1 polymer ?
#
loop_
_entity_poly.entity_id
_entity_poly.type
_entity_poly.pdbx_seq_one_letter_code
_entity_poly.pdbx_strand_id
1 'polypeptide(L)'
;MQEYWELYMKNLEGHPASIQFNAGISMDIEKNRDIFPTVGFVKVMLKEPNDKGLLSEQEAPEISYLEDKLEAAMLKFRIGKYVGRVITQGSATFIFYLQFTYNWQDFLEYALDEFQHYEIESGYQDDSEWNYYQNLLFPTAVEWQIIQNHKVCDALKQQGDALHQKRAIEHR
;
A
#
# COMPACT_ATOMS: atom_id res chain seq x y z
N MET A 1 -10.14 -13.15 -7.96
CA MET A 1 -9.08 -12.16 -7.78
C MET A 1 -8.22 -12.66 -6.63
N GLN A 2 -6.90 -12.76 -6.82
CA GLN A 2 -6.03 -13.26 -5.76
C GLN A 2 -5.65 -12.10 -4.83
N GLU A 3 -5.88 -12.28 -3.53
CA GLU A 3 -5.34 -11.39 -2.49
C GLU A 3 -3.91 -11.83 -2.21
N TYR A 4 -2.97 -11.25 -2.93
CA TYR A 4 -1.54 -11.49 -2.72
C TYR A 4 -0.89 -10.16 -2.36
N TRP A 5 -0.74 -9.91 -1.07
CA TRP A 5 -0.24 -8.66 -0.53
C TRP A 5 1.26 -8.76 -0.22
N GLU A 6 2.01 -7.74 -0.64
CA GLU A 6 3.43 -7.60 -0.35
C GLU A 6 3.70 -6.27 0.34
N LEU A 7 4.79 -6.23 1.10
CA LEU A 7 5.28 -5.05 1.78
C LEU A 7 6.77 -4.90 1.47
N TYR A 8 7.19 -3.70 1.07
CA TYR A 8 8.60 -3.39 0.86
C TYR A 8 8.91 -1.92 1.17
N MET A 9 10.20 -1.66 1.33
CA MET A 9 10.73 -0.32 1.56
C MET A 9 11.41 0.19 0.29
N LYS A 10 11.16 1.44 -0.09
CA LYS A 10 11.95 2.14 -1.12
C LYS A 10 12.21 3.58 -0.72
N ASN A 11 13.04 4.29 -1.48
CA ASN A 11 13.19 5.73 -1.33
C ASN A 11 12.30 6.45 -2.34
N LEU A 12 11.48 7.37 -1.86
CA LEU A 12 10.70 8.30 -2.66
C LEU A 12 11.25 9.71 -2.38
N GLU A 13 11.77 10.36 -3.43
CA GLU A 13 12.27 11.74 -3.35
C GLU A 13 13.32 11.97 -2.24
N GLY A 14 14.14 10.95 -1.96
CA GLY A 14 15.18 11.02 -0.91
C GLY A 14 14.69 10.68 0.50
N HIS A 15 13.40 10.36 0.67
CA HIS A 15 12.82 9.93 1.93
C HIS A 15 12.46 8.43 1.89
N PRO A 16 12.61 7.71 3.01
CA PRO A 16 12.17 6.33 3.08
C PRO A 16 10.64 6.28 2.97
N ALA A 17 10.16 5.27 2.26
CA ALA A 17 8.75 4.99 2.06
C ALA A 17 8.48 3.50 2.30
N SER A 18 7.43 3.21 3.05
CA SER A 18 6.87 1.88 3.22
C SER A 18 5.70 1.70 2.26
N ILE A 19 5.75 0.65 1.45
CA ILE A 19 4.76 0.39 0.40
C ILE A 19 4.17 -0.99 0.60
N GLN A 20 2.87 -1.01 0.85
CA GLN A 20 2.08 -2.23 0.84
C GLN A 20 1.19 -2.22 -0.38
N PHE A 21 1.16 -3.31 -1.14
CA PHE A 21 0.39 -3.37 -2.38
C PHE A 21 -0.13 -4.78 -2.65
N ASN A 22 -1.24 -4.87 -3.37
CA ASN A 22 -1.80 -6.14 -3.80
C ASN A 22 -1.12 -6.57 -5.12
N ALA A 23 -0.06 -7.37 -5.02
CA ALA A 23 0.65 -7.97 -6.15
C ALA A 23 -0.26 -8.82 -7.05
N GLY A 24 -1.30 -9.45 -6.50
CA GLY A 24 -2.22 -10.30 -7.26
C GLY A 24 -3.02 -9.55 -8.33
N ILE A 25 -3.22 -8.23 -8.16
CA ILE A 25 -3.95 -7.40 -9.13
C ILE A 25 -3.16 -7.20 -10.43
N SER A 26 -1.83 -7.28 -10.39
CA SER A 26 -0.97 -7.10 -11.56
C SER A 26 -1.30 -8.06 -12.72
N MET A 27 -1.81 -9.25 -12.41
CA MET A 27 -2.19 -10.27 -13.40
C MET A 27 -3.47 -9.92 -14.19
N ASP A 28 -4.26 -8.97 -13.72
CA ASP A 28 -5.57 -8.62 -14.28
C ASP A 28 -5.67 -7.14 -14.71
N ILE A 29 -4.57 -6.38 -14.75
CA ILE A 29 -4.59 -4.94 -15.11
C ILE A 29 -5.28 -4.69 -16.45
N GLU A 30 -4.93 -5.45 -17.50
CA GLU A 30 -5.52 -5.27 -18.84
C GLU A 30 -7.05 -5.47 -18.86
N LYS A 31 -7.59 -6.32 -17.98
CA LYS A 31 -9.04 -6.51 -17.84
C LYS A 31 -9.67 -5.44 -16.95
N ASN A 32 -8.92 -4.94 -15.97
CA ASN A 32 -9.40 -3.99 -14.97
C ASN A 32 -9.34 -2.54 -15.48
N ARG A 33 -8.48 -2.19 -16.44
CA ARG A 33 -8.29 -0.81 -16.90
C ARG A 33 -9.56 -0.14 -17.41
N ASP A 34 -10.38 -0.88 -18.16
CA ASP A 34 -11.64 -0.38 -18.72
C ASP A 34 -12.76 -0.37 -17.66
N ILE A 35 -12.62 -1.18 -16.61
CA ILE A 35 -13.60 -1.29 -15.52
C ILE A 35 -13.31 -0.26 -14.44
N PHE A 36 -12.05 0.01 -14.13
CA PHE A 36 -11.64 0.92 -13.06
C PHE A 36 -10.67 1.98 -13.62
N PRO A 37 -11.17 2.96 -14.39
CA PRO A 37 -10.30 3.93 -15.06
C PRO A 37 -9.87 5.09 -14.15
N THR A 38 -10.41 5.19 -12.93
CA THR A 38 -10.17 6.32 -12.04
C THR A 38 -9.30 5.88 -10.86
N VAL A 39 -8.23 6.60 -10.56
CA VAL A 39 -7.50 6.42 -9.30
C VAL A 39 -8.13 7.32 -8.23
N GLY A 40 -8.41 6.77 -7.06
CA GLY A 40 -8.83 7.48 -5.86
C GLY A 40 -7.76 7.38 -4.77
N PHE A 41 -7.65 8.39 -3.93
CA PHE A 41 -6.76 8.36 -2.78
C PHE A 41 -7.40 8.92 -1.52
N VAL A 42 -6.95 8.39 -0.38
CA VAL A 42 -7.19 8.96 0.95
C VAL A 42 -5.83 9.09 1.61
N LYS A 43 -5.44 10.32 1.96
CA LYS A 43 -4.16 10.65 2.58
C LYS A 43 -4.41 11.19 3.98
N VAL A 44 -3.78 10.57 4.95
CA VAL A 44 -3.92 10.87 6.37
C VAL A 44 -2.57 11.39 6.88
N MET A 45 -2.57 12.56 7.50
CA MET A 45 -1.37 13.10 8.15
C MET A 45 -1.18 12.41 9.50
N LEU A 46 -0.03 11.77 9.68
CA LEU A 46 0.35 11.09 10.92
C LEU A 46 0.56 12.11 12.04
N LYS A 47 0.05 11.83 13.24
CA LYS A 47 0.23 12.71 14.41
C LYS A 47 1.60 12.52 15.03
N GLU A 48 2.06 11.28 15.09
CA GLU A 48 3.31 10.89 15.75
C GLU A 48 4.12 9.97 14.83
N PRO A 49 4.57 10.45 13.65
CA PRO A 49 5.45 9.67 12.80
C PRO A 49 6.79 9.44 13.50
N ASN A 50 7.44 8.31 13.19
CA ASN A 50 8.78 8.04 13.70
C ASN A 50 9.84 8.94 13.04
N ASP A 51 11.10 8.86 13.51
CA ASP A 51 12.23 9.68 13.02
C ASP A 51 12.47 9.62 11.51
N LYS A 52 11.91 8.61 10.82
CA LYS A 52 12.03 8.42 9.38
C LYS A 52 10.80 8.90 8.60
N GLY A 53 9.81 9.50 9.27
CA GLY A 53 8.54 9.90 8.65
C GLY A 53 7.63 8.71 8.31
N LEU A 54 7.84 7.56 8.96
CA LEU A 54 7.02 6.36 8.79
C LEU A 54 6.10 6.17 10.01
N LEU A 55 5.22 5.17 9.92
CA LEU A 55 4.29 4.80 10.98
C LEU A 55 5.04 4.41 12.27
N SER A 56 4.65 4.99 13.39
CA SER A 56 5.16 4.65 14.72
C SER A 56 4.39 3.46 15.31
N GLU A 57 4.96 2.80 16.31
CA GLU A 57 4.28 1.70 17.00
C GLU A 57 3.03 2.17 17.77
N GLN A 58 3.04 3.41 18.24
CA GLN A 58 1.93 4.04 18.97
C GLN A 58 0.74 4.31 18.04
N GLU A 59 1.00 4.76 16.82
CA GLU A 59 -0.03 5.14 15.84
C GLU A 59 -0.44 3.98 14.92
N ALA A 60 0.35 2.90 14.87
CA ALA A 60 0.08 1.75 14.01
C ALA A 60 -1.32 1.12 14.18
N PRO A 61 -1.86 0.92 15.40
CA PRO A 61 -3.19 0.36 15.58
C PRO A 61 -4.29 1.23 14.96
N GLU A 62 -4.19 2.55 15.13
CA GLU A 62 -5.20 3.50 14.67
C GLU A 62 -5.23 3.57 13.14
N ILE A 63 -4.06 3.66 12.50
CA ILE A 63 -3.94 3.69 11.04
C ILE A 63 -4.35 2.35 10.41
N SER A 64 -4.10 1.22 11.09
CA SER A 64 -4.57 -0.09 10.63
C SER A 64 -6.09 -0.19 10.73
N TYR A 65 -6.69 0.33 11.81
CA TYR A 65 -8.15 0.37 11.95
C TYR A 65 -8.81 1.27 10.89
N LEU A 66 -8.17 2.39 10.54
CA LEU A 66 -8.59 3.25 9.42
C LEU A 66 -8.54 2.51 8.08
N GLU A 67 -7.45 1.78 7.82
CA GLU A 67 -7.32 0.94 6.62
C GLU A 67 -8.43 -0.11 6.53
N ASP A 68 -8.70 -0.83 7.62
CA ASP A 68 -9.78 -1.82 7.70
C ASP A 68 -11.16 -1.19 7.41
N LYS A 69 -11.40 0.04 7.88
CA LYS A 69 -12.64 0.80 7.63
C LYS A 69 -12.77 1.19 6.16
N LEU A 70 -11.69 1.66 5.53
CA LEU A 70 -11.67 1.96 4.10
C LEU A 70 -11.94 0.71 3.26
N GLU A 71 -11.34 -0.43 3.61
CA GLU A 71 -11.60 -1.71 2.93
C GLU A 71 -13.05 -2.18 3.09
N ALA A 72 -13.59 -2.13 4.32
CA ALA A 72 -14.97 -2.49 4.59
C ALA A 72 -15.96 -1.59 3.84
N ALA A 73 -15.69 -0.28 3.79
CA ALA A 73 -16.46 0.67 3.00
C ALA A 73 -16.38 0.35 1.51
N MET A 74 -15.21 -0.01 0.99
CA MET A 74 -15.03 -0.36 -0.42
C MET A 74 -15.90 -1.57 -0.81
N LEU A 75 -15.97 -2.58 0.06
CA LEU A 75 -16.84 -3.75 -0.11
C LEU A 75 -18.32 -3.40 -0.04
N LYS A 76 -18.71 -2.47 0.83
CA LYS A 76 -20.10 -2.02 1.01
C LYS A 76 -20.62 -1.25 -0.21
N PHE A 77 -19.88 -0.24 -0.66
CA PHE A 77 -20.31 0.64 -1.76
C PHE A 77 -20.04 0.02 -3.14
N ARG A 78 -19.09 -0.93 -3.23
CA ARG A 78 -18.71 -1.62 -4.47
C ARG A 78 -18.32 -0.65 -5.60
N ILE A 79 -17.67 0.44 -5.24
CA ILE A 79 -17.28 1.51 -6.17
C ILE A 79 -15.91 1.27 -6.80
N GLY A 80 -15.12 0.33 -6.27
CA GLY A 80 -13.72 0.17 -6.68
C GLY A 80 -12.98 -0.96 -5.97
N LYS A 81 -11.65 -0.86 -6.00
CA LYS A 81 -10.70 -1.80 -5.40
C LYS A 81 -9.64 -1.05 -4.63
N TYR A 82 -9.34 -1.52 -3.43
CA TYR A 82 -8.15 -1.13 -2.70
C TYR A 82 -6.93 -1.85 -3.28
N VAL A 83 -5.87 -1.10 -3.60
CA VAL A 83 -4.68 -1.66 -4.29
C VAL A 83 -3.39 -1.51 -3.52
N GLY A 84 -3.38 -0.69 -2.47
CA GLY A 84 -2.21 -0.51 -1.61
C GLY A 84 -2.14 0.83 -0.90
N ARG A 85 -1.15 0.95 -0.04
CA ARG A 85 -0.81 2.17 0.68
C ARG A 85 0.66 2.51 0.57
N VAL A 86 0.94 3.81 0.69
CA VAL A 86 2.27 4.38 0.81
C VAL A 86 2.35 5.17 2.10
N ILE A 87 3.33 4.85 2.95
CA ILE A 87 3.63 5.63 4.15
C ILE A 87 4.98 6.28 3.98
N THR A 88 5.01 7.61 3.95
CA THR A 88 6.24 8.38 3.78
C THR A 88 6.03 9.82 4.27
N GLN A 89 7.12 10.46 4.71
CA GLN A 89 7.15 11.88 5.08
C GLN A 89 6.02 12.30 6.06
N GLY A 90 5.68 11.43 7.01
CA GLY A 90 4.66 11.73 8.02
C GLY A 90 3.21 11.61 7.52
N SER A 91 2.97 10.90 6.42
CA SER A 91 1.61 10.64 5.93
C SER A 91 1.42 9.20 5.49
N ALA A 92 0.20 8.70 5.62
CA ALA A 92 -0.26 7.43 5.06
C ALA A 92 -1.26 7.70 3.93
N THR A 93 -0.94 7.27 2.72
CA THR A 93 -1.79 7.43 1.53
C THR A 93 -2.31 6.07 1.08
N PHE A 94 -3.61 5.87 1.15
CA PHE A 94 -4.33 4.69 0.67
C PHE A 94 -4.79 4.95 -0.77
N ILE A 95 -4.56 3.99 -1.66
CA ILE A 95 -4.80 4.11 -3.09
C ILE A 95 -5.84 3.08 -3.54
N PHE A 96 -6.78 3.57 -4.34
CA PHE A 96 -7.92 2.81 -4.85
C PHE A 96 -8.03 2.99 -6.37
N TYR A 97 -8.58 1.98 -7.05
CA TYR A 97 -9.06 2.13 -8.43
C TYR A 97 -10.57 1.97 -8.47
N LEU A 98 -11.24 3.01 -8.97
CA LEU A 98 -12.69 3.19 -8.92
C LEU A 98 -13.30 2.94 -10.30
N GLN A 99 -14.42 2.24 -10.31
CA GLN A 99 -15.27 2.05 -11.49
C GLN A 99 -16.13 3.28 -11.73
N PHE A 100 -16.56 3.94 -10.65
CA PHE A 100 -17.36 5.14 -10.69
C PHE A 100 -17.17 5.97 -9.43
N THR A 101 -17.42 7.27 -9.55
CA THR A 101 -17.14 8.26 -8.50
C THR A 101 -18.39 8.82 -7.83
N TYR A 102 -19.59 8.43 -8.27
CA TYR A 102 -20.85 9.02 -7.78
C TYR A 102 -21.10 8.77 -6.28
N ASN A 103 -20.64 7.64 -5.73
CA ASN A 103 -20.71 7.37 -4.29
C ASN A 103 -19.36 7.60 -3.57
N TRP A 104 -18.40 8.28 -4.19
CA TRP A 104 -17.10 8.55 -3.54
C TRP A 104 -17.28 9.34 -2.25
N GLN A 105 -18.15 10.36 -2.26
CA GLN A 105 -18.42 11.17 -1.07
C GLN A 105 -19.09 10.35 0.04
N ASP A 106 -20.12 9.55 -0.29
CA ASP A 106 -20.79 8.66 0.69
C ASP A 106 -19.82 7.62 1.28
N PHE A 107 -18.90 7.12 0.44
CA PHE A 107 -17.82 6.22 0.86
C PHE A 107 -16.90 6.89 1.89
N LEU A 108 -16.45 8.12 1.60
CA LEU A 108 -15.59 8.88 2.51
C LEU A 108 -16.28 9.19 3.83
N GLU A 109 -17.53 9.69 3.78
CA GLU A 109 -18.31 9.99 4.98
C GLU A 109 -18.49 8.75 5.85
N TYR A 110 -18.78 7.60 5.25
CA TYR A 110 -18.93 6.36 6.01
C TYR A 110 -17.61 5.82 6.58
N ALA A 111 -16.51 5.89 5.82
CA ALA A 111 -15.24 5.31 6.24
C ALA A 111 -14.48 6.20 7.24
N LEU A 112 -14.65 7.52 7.15
CA LEU A 112 -13.82 8.50 7.86
C LEU A 112 -14.53 9.16 9.06
N ASP A 113 -15.79 8.81 9.33
CA ASP A 113 -16.59 9.42 10.41
C ASP A 113 -15.89 9.34 11.79
N GLU A 114 -15.25 8.21 12.09
CA GLU A 114 -14.53 7.99 13.36
C GLU A 114 -13.15 8.69 13.42
N PHE A 115 -12.66 9.20 12.28
CA PHE A 115 -11.30 9.72 12.11
C PHE A 115 -11.24 11.24 11.91
N GLN A 116 -12.29 11.97 12.29
CA GLN A 116 -12.34 13.45 12.21
C GLN A 116 -11.23 14.16 13.00
N HIS A 117 -10.56 13.44 13.90
CA HIS A 117 -9.43 13.93 14.67
C HIS A 117 -8.10 13.90 13.89
N TYR A 118 -8.09 13.36 12.67
CA TYR A 118 -6.96 13.39 11.74
C TYR A 118 -7.15 14.49 10.69
N GLU A 119 -6.04 15.03 10.21
CA GLU A 119 -6.04 15.82 8.98
C GLU A 119 -6.02 14.85 7.79
N ILE A 120 -7.10 14.87 7.01
CA ILE A 120 -7.33 13.94 5.90
C ILE A 120 -7.57 14.71 4.62
N GLU A 121 -6.79 14.38 3.59
CA GLU A 121 -6.96 14.82 2.21
C GLU A 121 -7.48 13.64 1.40
N SER A 122 -8.39 13.88 0.47
CA SER A 122 -8.85 12.84 -0.45
C SER A 122 -9.17 13.42 -1.81
N GLY A 123 -9.17 12.56 -2.82
CA GLY A 123 -9.46 12.97 -4.19
C GLY A 123 -9.46 11.79 -5.13
N TYR A 124 -9.79 12.07 -6.38
CA TYR A 124 -9.73 11.11 -7.46
C TYR A 124 -9.39 11.81 -8.78
N GLN A 125 -8.84 11.07 -9.73
CA GLN A 125 -8.54 11.55 -11.09
C GLN A 125 -8.51 10.37 -12.08
N ASP A 126 -8.58 10.67 -13.37
CA ASP A 126 -8.43 9.65 -14.41
C ASP A 126 -7.01 9.05 -14.39
N ASP A 127 -6.94 7.72 -14.42
CA ASP A 127 -5.73 6.93 -14.58
C ASP A 127 -6.08 5.57 -15.20
N SER A 128 -6.65 5.62 -16.40
CA SER A 128 -7.05 4.42 -17.15
C SER A 128 -5.88 3.45 -17.39
N GLU A 129 -4.65 3.96 -17.49
CA GLU A 129 -3.45 3.14 -17.66
C GLU A 129 -2.88 2.61 -16.34
N TRP A 130 -3.53 2.84 -15.20
CA TRP A 130 -3.08 2.33 -13.89
C TRP A 130 -1.65 2.75 -13.52
N ASN A 131 -1.21 3.94 -13.93
CA ASN A 131 0.15 4.43 -13.73
C ASN A 131 0.54 4.52 -12.25
N TYR A 132 -0.39 4.89 -11.38
CA TYR A 132 -0.11 4.95 -9.94
C TYR A 132 0.16 3.55 -9.37
N TYR A 133 -0.65 2.56 -9.73
CA TYR A 133 -0.34 1.19 -9.33
C TYR A 133 0.99 0.72 -9.90
N GLN A 134 1.21 0.89 -11.21
CA GLN A 134 2.38 0.30 -11.88
C GLN A 134 3.70 0.98 -11.52
N ASN A 135 3.73 2.31 -11.39
CA ASN A 135 4.97 3.07 -11.22
C ASN A 135 5.23 3.48 -9.76
N LEU A 136 4.18 3.67 -8.96
CA LEU A 136 4.32 4.06 -7.56
C LEU A 136 4.27 2.85 -6.62
N LEU A 137 3.29 1.94 -6.79
CA LEU A 137 3.11 0.81 -5.86
C LEU A 137 3.93 -0.42 -6.27
N PHE A 138 3.78 -0.86 -7.51
CA PHE A 138 4.35 -2.11 -7.98
C PHE A 138 5.89 -2.01 -8.03
N PRO A 139 6.63 -3.02 -7.56
CA PRO A 139 8.08 -2.96 -7.49
C PRO A 139 8.69 -3.13 -8.88
N THR A 140 9.79 -2.45 -9.11
CA THR A 140 10.71 -2.77 -10.20
C THR A 140 11.28 -4.17 -10.03
N ALA A 141 11.90 -4.73 -11.08
CA ALA A 141 12.55 -6.04 -11.00
C ALA A 141 13.60 -6.13 -9.87
N VAL A 142 14.33 -5.04 -9.63
CA VAL A 142 15.33 -4.96 -8.55
C VAL A 142 14.67 -4.97 -7.17
N GLU A 143 13.62 -4.18 -6.97
CA GLU A 143 12.87 -4.15 -5.71
C GLU A 143 12.17 -5.48 -5.45
N TRP A 144 11.67 -6.15 -6.51
CA TRP A 144 11.12 -7.49 -6.40
C TRP A 144 12.15 -8.49 -5.89
N GLN A 145 13.39 -8.40 -6.35
CA GLN A 145 14.47 -9.23 -5.85
C GLN A 145 14.77 -8.95 -4.37
N ILE A 146 14.68 -7.69 -3.93
CA ILE A 146 14.81 -7.33 -2.52
C ILE A 146 13.70 -7.98 -1.69
N ILE A 147 12.45 -7.95 -2.15
CA ILE A 147 11.31 -8.61 -1.49
C ILE A 147 11.58 -10.12 -1.32
N GLN A 148 12.00 -10.79 -2.39
CA GLN A 148 12.29 -12.23 -2.33
C GLN A 148 13.47 -12.55 -1.41
N ASN A 149 14.53 -11.75 -1.45
CA ASN A 149 15.69 -11.91 -0.57
C ASN A 149 15.29 -11.76 0.92
N HIS A 150 14.45 -10.78 1.25
CA HIS A 150 13.93 -10.61 2.60
C HIS A 150 13.15 -11.85 3.07
N LYS A 151 12.26 -12.39 2.24
CA LYS A 151 11.52 -13.62 2.56
C LYS A 151 12.45 -14.81 2.84
N VAL A 152 13.49 -14.97 2.03
CA VAL A 152 14.50 -16.03 2.25
C VAL A 152 15.22 -15.82 3.59
N CYS A 153 15.66 -14.59 3.88
CA CYS A 153 16.30 -14.27 5.15
C CYS A 153 15.39 -14.53 6.36
N ASP A 154 14.10 -14.17 6.26
CA ASP A 154 13.16 -14.37 7.36
C ASP A 154 12.83 -15.85 7.58
N ALA A 155 12.69 -16.64 6.52
CA ALA A 155 12.54 -18.08 6.61
C ALA A 155 13.76 -18.74 7.28
N LEU A 156 14.97 -18.30 6.94
CA LEU A 156 16.21 -18.76 7.57
C LEU A 156 16.24 -18.42 9.07
N LYS A 157 15.92 -17.18 9.47
CA LYS A 157 15.85 -16.78 10.89
C LYS A 157 14.84 -17.64 11.66
N GLN A 158 13.66 -17.88 11.08
CA GLN A 158 12.62 -18.72 11.71
C GLN A 158 13.07 -20.16 11.91
N GLN A 159 13.95 -20.68 11.03
CA GLN A 159 14.56 -22.00 11.15
C GLN A 159 15.75 -22.04 12.13
N GLY A 160 16.04 -20.94 12.83
CA GLY A 160 17.13 -20.85 13.80
C GLY A 160 18.50 -20.63 13.17
N ASP A 161 18.55 -20.22 11.90
CA ASP A 161 19.79 -20.00 11.18
C ASP A 161 20.49 -18.71 11.62
N ALA A 162 21.81 -18.80 11.83
CA ALA A 162 22.64 -17.66 12.16
C ALA A 162 23.09 -16.94 10.88
N LEU A 163 22.34 -15.92 10.46
CA LEU A 163 22.65 -15.12 9.26
C LEU A 163 24.03 -14.43 9.31
N HIS A 164 24.70 -14.39 10.46
CA HIS A 164 26.05 -13.85 10.64
C HIS A 164 27.17 -14.83 10.30
N GLN A 165 26.85 -16.09 10.02
CA GLN A 165 27.85 -17.10 9.68
C GLN A 165 28.24 -16.95 8.20
N LYS A 166 29.53 -16.66 7.93
CA LYS A 166 30.04 -16.56 6.56
C LYS A 166 29.85 -17.90 5.85
N ARG A 167 29.12 -17.88 4.73
CA ARG A 167 28.94 -19.04 3.85
C ARG A 167 29.86 -18.93 2.65
N ALA A 168 30.43 -20.06 2.23
CA ALA A 168 31.16 -20.13 0.98
C ALA A 168 30.18 -19.88 -0.17
N ILE A 169 30.49 -18.91 -1.04
CA ILE A 169 29.75 -18.68 -2.28
C ILE A 169 30.40 -19.57 -3.34
N GLU A 170 29.71 -20.63 -3.75
CA GLU A 170 30.11 -21.42 -4.92
C GLU A 170 29.53 -20.75 -6.16
N HIS A 171 30.39 -20.12 -6.95
CA HIS A 171 30.04 -19.73 -8.31
C HIS A 171 30.18 -20.96 -9.21
N ARG A 172 29.05 -21.47 -9.72
CA ARG A 172 29.04 -22.42 -10.84
C ARG A 172 28.96 -21.68 -12.16
#